data_AF-X1HW15-F1
#
_entry.id   AF-X1HW15-F1
#
_cell.length_a   1.000
_cell.length_b   1.000
_cell.length_c   1.000
_cell.angle_alpha   90.00
_cell.angle_beta   90.00
_cell.angle_gamma   90.00
#
_symmetry.space_group_name_H-M   'P 1'
#
loop_
_entity.id
_entity.type
_entity.pdbx_description
1 polymer ?
#
loop_
_entity_poly.entity_id
_entity_poly.type
_entity_poly.pdbx_seq_one_letter_code
_entity_poly.pdbx_strand_id
1 'polypeptide(L)'
;LTSVVKQCDSVLTKSTIKPYADDIDAVLSLACGAGPQTVAEVFPALPVIPAQNSHFVGIDDREGGAMFDSCSSCGDCVLALTGAVCPITRCAKGLLNGACGGAREGKCELDPERDCAWELIYNRLEKLGQLDRLKEFRPPRNYQKKAWKVAP
;
A
#
# COMPACT_ATOMS: atom_id res chain seq x y z
N LEU A 1 -18.69 10.67 -7.80
CA LEU A 1 -17.21 10.83 -7.87
C LEU A 1 -16.81 11.79 -6.76
N THR A 2 -16.22 11.27 -5.68
CA THR A 2 -15.87 12.06 -4.49
C THR A 2 -14.39 12.41 -4.55
N SER A 3 -14.06 13.70 -4.52
CA SER A 3 -12.66 14.16 -4.52
C SER A 3 -12.13 14.22 -3.10
N VAL A 4 -11.11 13.43 -2.79
CA VAL A 4 -10.38 13.47 -1.52
C VAL A 4 -9.10 14.27 -1.73
N VAL A 5 -9.04 15.44 -1.11
CA VAL A 5 -7.80 16.24 -1.06
C VAL A 5 -6.78 15.53 -0.16
N LYS A 6 -5.51 15.48 -0.60
CA LYS A 6 -4.39 14.90 0.16
C LYS A 6 -4.73 13.54 0.79
N GLN A 7 -4.87 12.49 -0.04
CA GLN A 7 -5.17 11.13 0.42
C GLN A 7 -4.14 10.52 1.41
N CYS A 8 -2.95 11.12 1.54
CA CYS A 8 -1.97 10.76 2.56
C CYS A 8 -2.24 11.34 3.95
N ASP A 9 -3.28 12.18 4.12
CA ASP A 9 -3.75 12.66 5.43
C ASP A 9 -4.94 11.79 5.88
N SER A 10 -4.78 11.07 7.00
CA SER A 10 -5.80 10.15 7.51
C SER A 10 -7.07 10.87 7.96
N VAL A 11 -6.97 12.11 8.46
CA VAL A 11 -8.11 12.89 8.96
C VAL A 11 -8.97 13.36 7.79
N LEU A 12 -8.35 13.89 6.74
CA LEU A 12 -9.04 14.31 5.52
C LEU A 12 -9.64 13.10 4.80
N THR A 13 -8.88 12.01 4.71
CA THR A 13 -9.35 10.74 4.12
C THR A 13 -10.56 10.20 4.87
N LYS A 14 -10.49 10.12 6.20
CA LYS A 14 -11.58 9.62 7.04
C LYS A 14 -12.83 10.49 6.91
N SER A 15 -12.69 11.80 7.08
CA SER A 15 -13.84 12.72 7.03
C SER A 15 -14.52 12.76 5.67
N THR A 16 -13.77 12.60 4.58
CA THR A 16 -14.31 12.67 3.22
C THR A 16 -14.97 11.36 2.77
N ILE A 17 -14.37 10.20 3.10
CA ILE A 17 -14.86 8.90 2.62
C ILE A 17 -15.92 8.29 3.55
N LYS A 18 -15.81 8.51 4.88
CA LYS A 18 -16.71 7.88 5.87
C LYS A 18 -18.21 8.04 5.56
N PRO A 19 -18.71 9.20 5.08
CA PRO A 19 -20.13 9.36 4.75
C PRO A 19 -20.65 8.41 3.67
N TYR A 20 -19.77 7.83 2.86
CA TYR A 20 -20.09 6.93 1.74
C TYR A 20 -19.58 5.51 1.95
N ALA A 21 -18.88 5.24 3.07
CA ALA A 21 -18.13 4.00 3.24
C ALA A 21 -19.02 2.75 3.25
N ASP A 22 -20.27 2.88 3.70
CA ASP A 22 -21.25 1.79 3.73
C ASP A 22 -21.97 1.59 2.37
N ASP A 23 -21.86 2.57 1.47
CA ASP A 23 -22.54 2.58 0.16
C ASP A 23 -21.62 2.23 -1.02
N ILE A 24 -20.36 1.86 -0.75
CA ILE A 24 -19.36 1.55 -1.78
C ILE A 24 -18.72 0.18 -1.56
N ASP A 25 -18.49 -0.53 -2.66
CA ASP A 25 -17.82 -1.85 -2.62
C ASP A 25 -16.30 -1.75 -2.64
N ALA A 26 -15.75 -0.62 -3.13
CA ALA A 26 -14.31 -0.42 -3.28
C ALA A 26 -13.95 1.06 -3.44
N VAL A 27 -12.68 1.38 -3.20
CA VAL A 27 -12.09 2.70 -3.48
C VAL A 27 -11.04 2.59 -4.58
N LEU A 28 -11.25 3.29 -5.69
CA LEU A 28 -10.24 3.48 -6.73
C LEU A 28 -9.44 4.76 -6.45
N SER A 29 -8.16 4.63 -6.15
CA SER A 29 -7.29 5.76 -5.82
C SER A 29 -6.43 6.17 -7.01
N LEU A 30 -6.62 7.42 -7.45
CA LEU A 30 -5.76 8.09 -8.43
C LEU A 30 -4.57 8.81 -7.78
N ALA A 31 -4.27 8.60 -6.50
CA ALA A 31 -3.13 9.21 -5.83
C ALA A 31 -1.82 8.45 -6.11
N CYS A 32 -0.70 9.02 -5.66
CA CYS A 32 0.56 8.27 -5.57
C CYS A 32 0.44 7.16 -4.51
N GLY A 33 1.36 6.19 -4.51
CA GLY A 33 1.27 4.98 -3.69
C GLY A 33 1.14 5.18 -2.19
N ALA A 34 1.43 6.36 -1.64
CA ALA A 34 1.13 6.69 -0.24
C ALA A 34 -0.40 6.77 0.02
N GLY A 35 -1.14 7.44 -0.86
CA GLY A 35 -2.58 7.65 -0.73
C GLY A 35 -3.41 6.36 -0.59
N PRO A 36 -3.35 5.38 -1.51
CA PRO A 36 -4.10 4.14 -1.37
C PRO A 36 -3.71 3.36 -0.12
N GLN A 37 -2.46 3.45 0.36
CA GLN A 37 -2.06 2.81 1.61
C GLN A 37 -2.73 3.49 2.81
N THR A 38 -2.74 4.82 2.88
CA THR A 38 -3.43 5.56 3.93
C THR A 38 -4.94 5.29 3.91
N VAL A 39 -5.58 5.34 2.74
CA VAL A 39 -7.01 5.02 2.59
C VAL A 39 -7.30 3.62 3.10
N ALA A 40 -6.44 2.66 2.75
CA ALA A 40 -6.56 1.28 3.20
C ALA A 40 -6.38 1.17 4.73
N GLU A 41 -5.44 1.88 5.34
CA GLU A 41 -5.27 1.92 6.79
C GLU A 41 -6.49 2.49 7.51
N VAL A 42 -7.09 3.56 6.98
CA VAL A 42 -8.30 4.18 7.55
C VAL A 42 -9.55 3.31 7.38
N PHE A 43 -9.68 2.63 6.23
CA PHE A 43 -10.83 1.80 5.88
C PHE A 43 -10.43 0.34 5.58
N PRO A 44 -10.08 -0.45 6.60
CA PRO A 44 -9.51 -1.79 6.42
C PRO A 44 -10.48 -2.84 5.85
N ALA A 45 -11.79 -2.55 5.86
CA ALA A 45 -12.83 -3.43 5.30
C ALA A 45 -13.11 -3.15 3.81
N LEU A 46 -12.60 -2.03 3.26
CA LEU A 46 -12.81 -1.67 1.86
C LEU A 46 -11.60 -2.09 1.01
N PRO A 47 -11.83 -2.78 -0.12
CA PRO A 47 -10.81 -2.95 -1.15
C PRO A 47 -10.36 -1.58 -1.67
N VAL A 48 -9.06 -1.29 -1.58
CA VAL A 48 -8.46 -0.07 -2.14
C VAL A 48 -7.56 -0.44 -3.31
N ILE A 49 -7.88 0.09 -4.48
CA ILE A 49 -7.24 -0.25 -5.74
C ILE A 49 -6.47 0.98 -6.24
N PRO A 50 -5.13 0.92 -6.39
CA PRO A 50 -4.38 1.98 -7.05
C PRO A 50 -4.70 2.02 -8.55
N ALA A 51 -4.91 3.22 -9.08
CA ALA A 51 -5.19 3.43 -10.50
C ALA A 51 -3.95 3.82 -11.33
N GLN A 52 -2.80 4.05 -10.68
CA GLN A 52 -1.58 4.52 -11.36
C GLN A 52 -0.28 3.93 -10.78
N ASN A 53 0.77 3.92 -11.60
CA ASN A 53 2.14 3.63 -11.20
C ASN A 53 2.83 4.91 -10.74
N SER A 54 3.22 4.97 -9.47
CA SER A 54 3.89 6.15 -8.93
C SER A 54 5.37 6.16 -9.30
N HIS A 55 5.78 7.20 -10.02
CA HIS A 55 7.18 7.55 -10.28
C HIS A 55 7.67 8.72 -9.41
N PHE A 56 6.74 9.42 -8.77
CA PHE A 56 6.98 10.48 -7.82
C PHE A 56 5.94 10.36 -6.69
N VAL A 57 6.35 10.73 -5.49
CA VAL A 57 5.51 10.71 -4.29
C VAL A 57 5.71 12.05 -3.58
N GLY A 58 4.62 12.80 -3.45
CA GLY A 58 4.55 13.99 -2.61
C GLY A 58 3.73 13.65 -1.38
N ILE A 59 4.37 13.57 -0.22
CA ILE A 59 3.72 13.31 1.06
C ILE A 59 3.82 14.57 1.91
N ASP A 60 2.70 14.97 2.49
CA ASP A 60 2.62 16.01 3.51
C ASP A 60 2.56 15.28 4.86
N ASP A 61 3.62 15.40 5.65
CA ASP A 61 3.78 14.65 6.89
C ASP A 61 3.12 15.36 8.06
N ARG A 62 1.78 15.34 8.07
CA ARG A 62 0.99 15.88 9.18
C ARG A 62 0.97 14.96 10.40
N GLU A 63 1.41 13.72 10.24
CA GLU A 63 1.25 12.61 11.21
C GLU A 63 2.57 12.19 11.87
N GLY A 64 3.69 12.84 11.56
CA GLY A 64 4.93 12.73 12.33
C GLY A 64 5.85 11.57 11.93
N GLY A 65 6.04 11.35 10.63
CA GLY A 65 7.16 10.61 10.06
C GLY A 65 6.82 9.22 9.53
N ALA A 66 5.67 8.66 9.92
CA ALA A 66 5.28 7.28 9.58
C ALA A 66 5.06 7.05 8.07
N MET A 67 4.81 8.13 7.31
CA MET A 67 4.38 8.02 5.92
C MET A 67 5.55 8.02 4.91
N PHE A 68 6.74 8.49 5.28
CA PHE A 68 7.90 8.56 4.36
C PHE A 68 8.35 7.19 3.83
N ASP A 69 8.18 6.13 4.64
CA ASP A 69 8.53 4.76 4.26
C ASP A 69 7.34 3.97 3.66
N SER A 70 6.29 4.67 3.19
CA SER A 70 5.14 4.00 2.57
C SER A 70 5.41 3.58 1.11
N CYS A 71 6.07 4.41 0.30
CA CYS A 71 6.19 4.17 -1.14
C CYS A 71 7.57 4.52 -1.70
N SER A 72 8.16 3.59 -2.46
CA SER A 72 9.48 3.73 -3.09
C SER A 72 9.43 4.35 -4.50
N SER A 73 8.29 4.92 -4.92
CA SER A 73 8.12 5.55 -6.25
C SER A 73 8.65 4.71 -7.42
N CYS A 74 8.36 3.42 -7.34
CA CYS A 74 9.11 2.40 -8.05
C CYS A 74 8.59 2.12 -9.48
N GLY A 75 7.50 2.78 -9.91
CA GLY A 75 6.99 2.73 -11.28
C GLY A 75 6.34 1.41 -11.73
N ASP A 76 6.17 0.45 -10.81
CA ASP A 76 5.56 -0.86 -11.06
C ASP A 76 4.79 -1.23 -9.79
N CYS A 77 3.57 -0.73 -9.68
CA CYS A 77 2.75 -0.77 -8.48
C CYS A 77 2.14 -2.15 -8.29
N VAL A 78 2.33 -2.72 -7.10
CA VAL A 78 1.77 -4.02 -6.71
C VAL A 78 0.75 -3.91 -5.59
N LEU A 79 0.42 -2.69 -5.14
CA LEU A 79 -0.51 -2.45 -4.04
C LEU A 79 -1.89 -3.06 -4.29
N ALA A 80 -2.33 -3.07 -5.55
CA ALA A 80 -3.58 -3.74 -5.93
C ALA A 80 -3.57 -5.19 -5.45
N LEU A 81 -2.43 -5.89 -5.57
CA LEU A 81 -2.21 -7.31 -5.31
C LEU A 81 -2.12 -7.65 -3.82
N THR A 82 -1.59 -6.72 -3.03
CA THR A 82 -1.21 -6.95 -1.63
C THR A 82 -2.14 -6.25 -0.63
N GLY A 83 -3.39 -6.01 -1.03
CA GLY A 83 -4.38 -5.36 -0.16
C GLY A 83 -4.01 -3.92 0.21
N ALA A 84 -3.32 -3.21 -0.69
CA ALA A 84 -2.81 -1.86 -0.46
C ALA A 84 -1.84 -1.75 0.73
N VAL A 85 -0.96 -2.75 0.89
CA VAL A 85 0.24 -2.68 1.73
C VAL A 85 1.46 -2.93 0.84
N CYS A 86 2.44 -2.01 0.80
CA CYS A 86 3.58 -2.13 -0.12
C CYS A 86 4.60 -3.18 0.37
N PRO A 87 4.74 -4.35 -0.28
CA PRO A 87 5.74 -5.35 0.14
C PRO A 87 7.17 -4.92 -0.20
N ILE A 88 7.35 -3.95 -1.09
CA ILE A 88 8.66 -3.50 -1.56
C ILE A 88 9.28 -2.50 -0.60
N THR A 89 8.47 -1.58 -0.08
CA THR A 89 8.95 -0.52 0.83
C THR A 89 8.81 -0.94 2.29
N ARG A 90 7.69 -1.55 2.69
CA ARG A 90 7.44 -1.89 4.10
C ARG A 90 8.17 -3.16 4.55
N CYS A 91 8.54 -4.06 3.63
CA CYS A 91 9.39 -5.19 3.99
C CYS A 91 10.85 -4.75 3.93
N ALA A 92 11.58 -4.92 5.04
CA ALA A 92 13.02 -4.62 5.08
C ALA A 92 13.84 -5.41 4.03
N LYS A 93 13.35 -6.59 3.61
CA LYS A 93 13.96 -7.42 2.57
C LYS A 93 13.38 -7.18 1.16
N GLY A 94 12.32 -6.38 1.02
CA GLY A 94 11.67 -6.10 -0.26
C GLY A 94 11.08 -7.33 -0.96
N LEU A 95 10.64 -8.36 -0.21
CA LEU A 95 10.16 -9.63 -0.77
C LEU A 95 8.81 -9.48 -1.48
N LEU A 96 8.72 -9.92 -2.74
CA LEU A 96 7.51 -9.84 -3.56
C LEU A 96 6.58 -11.07 -3.44
N ASN A 97 7.15 -12.25 -3.14
CA ASN A 97 6.45 -13.55 -3.24
C ASN A 97 6.30 -14.24 -1.87
N GLY A 98 5.88 -13.49 -0.85
CA GLY A 98 5.56 -14.03 0.48
C GLY A 98 6.55 -13.66 1.59
N ALA A 99 6.17 -14.07 2.81
CA ALA A 99 6.95 -13.81 4.02
C ALA A 99 8.28 -14.56 4.03
N CYS A 100 9.28 -13.99 4.72
CA CYS A 100 10.58 -14.65 4.93
C CYS A 100 10.58 -15.74 6.02
N GLY A 101 9.50 -15.88 6.77
CA GLY A 101 9.38 -16.86 7.87
C GLY A 101 10.02 -16.44 9.21
N GLY A 102 10.77 -15.34 9.27
CA GLY A 102 11.43 -14.90 10.52
C GLY A 102 10.65 -13.90 11.36
N ALA A 103 9.43 -13.50 10.94
CA ALA A 103 8.59 -12.60 11.71
C ALA A 103 8.23 -13.21 13.08
N ARG A 104 8.20 -12.38 14.12
CA ARG A 104 7.83 -12.78 15.48
C ARG A 104 6.83 -11.79 16.04
N GLU A 105 5.70 -12.27 16.55
CA GLU A 105 4.67 -11.45 17.20
C GLU A 105 4.23 -10.21 16.36
N GLY A 106 4.04 -10.36 15.05
CA GLY A 106 3.68 -9.22 14.19
C GLY A 106 4.85 -8.36 13.72
N LYS A 107 6.07 -8.58 14.23
CA LYS A 107 7.23 -7.71 13.99
C LYS A 107 8.25 -8.31 13.03
N CYS A 108 9.01 -7.42 12.39
CA CYS A 108 10.08 -7.79 11.46
C CYS A 108 11.27 -8.42 12.20
N GLU A 109 11.91 -9.43 11.60
CA GLU A 109 13.08 -10.08 12.19
C GLU A 109 14.31 -9.15 12.28
N LEU A 110 14.40 -8.15 11.40
CA LEU A 110 15.55 -7.25 11.28
C LEU A 110 15.38 -5.99 12.13
N ASP A 111 14.14 -5.65 12.47
CA ASP A 111 13.80 -4.44 13.22
C ASP A 111 12.51 -4.70 14.02
N PRO A 112 12.61 -4.95 15.34
CA PRO A 112 11.46 -5.21 16.20
C PRO A 112 10.46 -4.05 16.28
N GLU A 113 10.86 -2.82 15.96
CA GLU A 113 9.94 -1.68 15.96
C GLU A 113 9.04 -1.67 14.72
N ARG A 114 9.48 -2.32 13.63
CA ARG A 114 8.73 -2.39 12.37
C ARG A 114 7.74 -3.55 12.35
N ASP A 115 6.52 -3.25 11.94
CA ASP A 115 5.53 -4.28 11.63
C ASP A 115 5.94 -5.11 10.41
N CYS A 116 5.69 -6.42 10.46
CA CYS A 116 5.94 -7.31 9.36
C CYS A 116 4.97 -7.00 8.21
N ALA A 117 5.50 -6.48 7.10
CA ALA A 117 4.68 -6.16 5.92
C ALA A 117 3.83 -7.33 5.42
N TRP A 118 4.36 -8.57 5.46
CA TRP A 118 3.62 -9.74 4.97
C TRP A 118 2.53 -10.22 5.93
N GLU A 119 2.69 -9.97 7.23
CA GLU A 119 1.62 -10.22 8.19
C GLU A 119 0.49 -9.19 8.03
N LEU A 120 0.85 -7.91 7.83
CA LEU A 120 -0.12 -6.87 7.47
C LEU A 120 -0.88 -7.20 6.17
N ILE A 121 -0.17 -7.68 5.14
CA ILE A 121 -0.77 -8.11 3.87
C ILE A 121 -1.73 -9.29 4.10
N TYR A 122 -1.30 -10.31 4.85
CA TYR A 122 -2.12 -11.48 5.15
C TYR A 122 -3.40 -11.08 5.87
N ASN A 123 -3.28 -10.36 7.00
CA ASN A 123 -4.41 -9.92 7.81
C ASN A 123 -5.39 -9.07 6.99
N ARG A 124 -4.85 -8.26 6.07
CA ARG A 124 -5.67 -7.45 5.18
C ARG A 124 -6.43 -8.29 4.17
N LEU A 125 -5.75 -9.19 3.46
CA LEU A 125 -6.38 -10.03 2.45
C LEU A 125 -7.37 -11.01 3.08
N GLU A 126 -7.10 -11.50 4.29
CA GLU A 126 -8.05 -12.31 5.08
C GLU A 126 -9.33 -11.53 5.35
N LYS A 127 -9.21 -10.30 5.86
CA LYS A 127 -10.36 -9.42 6.12
C LYS A 127 -11.18 -9.10 4.85
N LEU A 128 -10.53 -9.04 3.69
CA LEU A 128 -11.19 -8.82 2.40
C LEU A 128 -11.70 -10.11 1.74
N GLY A 129 -11.44 -11.29 2.32
CA GLY A 129 -11.78 -12.58 1.70
C GLY A 129 -10.99 -12.87 0.42
N GLN A 130 -9.79 -12.31 0.28
CA GLN A 130 -8.96 -12.33 -0.94
C GLN A 130 -7.64 -13.12 -0.78
N LEU A 131 -7.61 -14.11 0.13
CA LEU A 131 -6.39 -14.89 0.40
C LEU A 131 -5.87 -15.69 -0.81
N ASP A 132 -6.73 -16.04 -1.77
CA ASP A 132 -6.31 -16.77 -2.98
C ASP A 132 -5.26 -16.03 -3.80
N ARG A 133 -5.18 -14.70 -3.67
CA ARG A 133 -4.18 -13.87 -4.36
C ARG A 133 -2.75 -14.17 -3.93
N LEU A 134 -2.57 -14.72 -2.73
CA LEU A 134 -1.26 -15.13 -2.19
C LEU A 134 -0.73 -16.40 -2.88
N LYS A 135 -1.59 -17.18 -3.53
CA LYS A 135 -1.20 -18.41 -4.24
C LYS A 135 -0.65 -18.12 -5.65
N GLU A 136 -0.84 -16.91 -6.15
CA GLU A 136 -0.45 -16.54 -7.50
C GLU A 136 1.05 -16.22 -7.58
N PHE A 137 1.76 -16.94 -8.45
CA PHE A 137 3.17 -16.68 -8.72
C PHE A 137 3.35 -15.31 -9.39
N ARG A 138 4.28 -14.49 -8.88
CA ARG A 138 4.66 -13.23 -9.51
C ARG A 138 6.07 -13.31 -10.11
N PRO A 139 6.24 -12.93 -11.38
CA PRO A 139 7.56 -12.91 -11.99
C PRO A 139 8.47 -11.90 -11.27
N PRO A 140 9.80 -12.08 -11.35
CA PRO A 140 10.75 -11.10 -10.86
C PRO A 140 10.45 -9.71 -11.41
N ARG A 141 10.57 -8.72 -10.54
CA ARG A 141 10.24 -7.34 -10.89
C ARG A 141 11.20 -6.78 -11.94
N ASN A 142 10.67 -6.00 -12.88
CA ASN A 142 11.50 -5.27 -13.83
C ASN A 142 12.01 -3.95 -13.20
N TYR A 143 13.28 -3.93 -12.78
CA TYR A 143 13.91 -2.76 -12.17
C TYR A 143 14.25 -1.64 -13.16
N GLN A 144 14.18 -1.88 -14.48
CA GLN A 144 14.42 -0.86 -15.51
C GLN A 144 13.24 0.12 -15.66
N LYS A 145 12.07 -0.19 -15.10
CA LYS A 145 10.90 0.71 -15.11
C LYS A 145 11.04 1.91 -14.15
N LYS A 146 12.09 1.94 -13.33
CA LYS A 146 12.36 3.03 -12.37
C LYS A 146 12.98 4.23 -13.08
N ALA A 147 12.16 5.03 -13.77
CA ALA A 147 12.41 6.44 -14.10
C ALA A 147 11.40 6.89 -15.17
N TRP A 148 11.01 8.16 -15.13
CA TRP A 148 10.54 8.83 -16.34
C TRP A 148 11.71 8.80 -17.34
N LYS A 149 11.63 7.97 -18.37
CA LYS A 149 12.52 8.10 -19.52
C LYS A 149 12.15 9.43 -20.18
N VAL A 150 12.85 10.52 -19.83
CA VAL A 150 12.88 11.69 -20.71
C VAL A 150 13.60 11.17 -21.95
N ALA A 151 12.85 10.69 -22.94
CA ALA A 151 13.41 10.49 -24.26
C ALA A 151 13.86 11.89 -24.74
N PRO A 152 15.10 12.04 -25.24
CA PRO A 152 15.42 13.20 -26.06
C PRO A 152 14.53 13.24 -27.31
#